data_AF-A0A6G0S0L0-F1
#
_entry.id   AF-A0A6G0S0L0-F1
#
_cell.length_a   1.000
_cell.length_b   1.000
_cell.length_c   1.000
_cell.angle_alpha   90.00
_cell.angle_beta   90.00
_cell.angle_gamma   90.00
#
_symmetry.space_group_name_H-M   'P 1'
#
loop_
_entity.id
_entity.type
_entity.pdbx_description
1 polymer ?
#
loop_
_entity_poly.entity_id
_entity_poly.type
_entity_poly.pdbx_seq_one_letter_code
_entity_poly.pdbx_strand_id
1 'polypeptide(L)'
;MDATNTEVGVANIKNSGDQARLAPWTERLAPLGNLSQVVMFACMLMYAFGQLFFFSDGYTKNVSVTIGNWYGYPTKATDHEEMVLPTFFFLFCFLPMAVAILVFEFLRYFSVRRITSSHVLRLTRFLRLKPRIMGRVLHKSCGELLFLAFVIGGNIYVFQYFYRDAIAPQEEYNSSVDMTTYLQTIALTFGYVCIYNMAFLFLPATRNCVWMEFLNISYANGVRYHRWFGTLTILTALLHCTGFYWSWIREGTWVEDALPCFRNCKVGEDGEYRWKTHSEPLRCCAS
;
A
#
# COMPACT_ATOMS: atom_id res chain seq x y z
N MET A 1 -5.24 -77.82 38.87
CA MET A 1 -6.50 -77.44 38.22
C MET A 1 -6.51 -75.93 38.07
N ASP A 2 -5.95 -75.53 36.94
CA ASP A 2 -6.03 -74.30 36.15
C ASP A 2 -6.96 -73.15 36.56
N ALA A 3 -6.40 -71.94 36.47
CA ALA A 3 -6.98 -70.78 35.78
C ALA A 3 -5.90 -69.68 35.64
N THR A 4 -5.05 -69.75 34.61
CA THR A 4 -5.09 -68.89 33.39
C THR A 4 -4.87 -67.39 33.63
N ASN A 5 -3.64 -66.98 33.35
CA ASN A 5 -3.27 -65.61 32.99
C ASN A 5 -4.21 -65.08 31.89
N THR A 6 -4.93 -64.01 32.16
CA THR A 6 -5.63 -63.23 31.13
C THR A 6 -4.83 -61.98 30.85
N GLU A 7 -4.05 -62.04 29.77
CA GLU A 7 -3.52 -60.85 29.11
C GLU A 7 -4.71 -59.95 28.72
N VAL A 8 -4.80 -58.79 29.35
CA VAL A 8 -5.72 -57.74 28.93
C VAL A 8 -5.18 -57.20 27.61
N GLY A 9 -5.79 -57.66 26.51
CA GLY A 9 -5.48 -57.23 25.17
C GLY A 9 -5.51 -55.70 25.08
N VAL A 10 -4.35 -55.12 24.76
CA VAL A 10 -4.24 -53.75 24.29
C VAL A 10 -5.02 -53.68 22.98
N ALA A 11 -6.29 -53.28 23.06
CA ALA A 11 -7.10 -52.97 21.91
C ALA A 11 -6.38 -51.85 21.16
N ASN A 12 -5.80 -52.22 20.02
CA ASN A 12 -5.20 -51.33 19.06
C ASN A 12 -6.32 -50.37 18.62
N ILE A 13 -6.35 -49.16 19.19
CA ILE A 13 -7.25 -48.08 18.78
C ILE A 13 -6.79 -47.71 17.37
N LYS A 14 -7.35 -48.42 16.40
CA LYS A 14 -7.29 -48.08 14.99
C LYS A 14 -7.88 -46.68 14.93
N ASN A 15 -7.03 -45.69 14.63
CA ASN A 15 -7.39 -44.31 14.33
C ASN A 15 -8.38 -44.28 13.15
N SER A 16 -9.64 -44.58 13.45
CA SER A 16 -10.79 -44.45 12.58
C SER A 16 -11.53 -43.20 13.01
N GLY A 17 -10.87 -42.06 12.83
CA GLY A 17 -11.40 -40.73 13.08
C GLY A 17 -10.95 -39.83 11.94
N ASP A 18 -11.72 -39.85 10.85
CA ASP A 18 -11.76 -38.83 9.81
C ASP A 18 -10.41 -38.34 9.24
N GLN A 19 -9.69 -39.25 8.55
CA GLN A 19 -9.07 -38.80 7.30
C GLN A 19 -10.21 -38.41 6.35
N ALA A 20 -10.61 -37.14 6.42
CA ALA A 20 -11.50 -36.53 5.44
C ALA A 20 -10.98 -36.90 4.05
N ARG A 21 -11.68 -37.80 3.34
CA ARG A 21 -11.31 -38.27 2.01
C ARG A 21 -11.18 -37.05 1.12
N LEU A 22 -9.95 -36.60 0.87
CA LEU A 22 -9.66 -35.59 -0.12
C LEU A 22 -10.17 -36.16 -1.44
N ALA A 23 -11.03 -35.43 -2.14
CA ALA A 23 -11.58 -35.92 -3.40
C ALA A 23 -10.42 -36.20 -4.38
N PRO A 24 -10.51 -37.21 -5.26
CA PRO A 24 -9.38 -37.62 -6.12
C PRO A 24 -8.79 -36.50 -6.99
N TRP A 25 -9.61 -35.48 -7.30
CA TRP A 25 -9.18 -34.30 -8.05
C TRP A 25 -8.29 -33.33 -7.25
N THR A 26 -8.27 -33.45 -5.92
CA THR A 26 -7.51 -32.57 -5.02
C THR A 26 -6.01 -32.71 -5.26
N GLU A 27 -5.48 -33.93 -5.41
CA GLU A 27 -4.05 -34.11 -5.70
C GLU A 27 -3.66 -33.59 -7.09
N ARG A 28 -4.54 -33.72 -8.08
CA ARG A 28 -4.31 -33.19 -9.44
C ARG A 28 -4.33 -31.65 -9.48
N LEU A 29 -5.14 -31.02 -8.65
CA LEU A 29 -5.28 -29.55 -8.57
C LEU A 29 -4.35 -28.92 -7.51
N ALA A 30 -3.59 -29.73 -6.77
CA ALA A 30 -2.60 -29.25 -5.81
C ALA A 30 -1.53 -28.29 -6.38
N PRO A 31 -0.91 -28.55 -7.54
CA PRO A 31 0.04 -27.61 -8.13
C PRO A 31 -0.63 -26.28 -8.51
N LEU A 32 -1.87 -26.34 -9.00
CA LEU A 32 -2.65 -25.14 -9.33
C LEU A 32 -2.94 -24.30 -8.09
N GLY A 33 -3.36 -24.94 -6.99
CA GLY A 33 -3.58 -24.26 -5.71
C GLY A 33 -2.32 -23.59 -5.14
N ASN A 34 -1.18 -24.28 -5.22
CA ASN A 34 0.11 -23.73 -4.81
C ASN A 34 0.54 -22.54 -5.67
N LEU A 35 0.39 -22.66 -6.99
CA LEU A 35 0.68 -21.57 -7.93
C LEU A 35 -0.19 -20.35 -7.64
N SER A 36 -1.49 -20.53 -7.45
CA SER A 36 -2.42 -19.45 -7.12
C SER A 36 -2.05 -18.74 -5.80
N GLN A 37 -1.58 -19.47 -4.78
CA GLN A 37 -1.11 -18.86 -3.53
C GLN A 37 0.16 -18.03 -3.71
N VAL A 38 1.11 -18.51 -4.53
CA VAL A 38 2.32 -17.76 -4.86
C VAL A 38 1.98 -16.51 -5.65
N VAL A 39 1.08 -16.61 -6.64
CA VAL A 39 0.61 -15.46 -7.43
C VAL A 39 -0.06 -14.42 -6.52
N MET A 40 -0.95 -14.82 -5.62
CA MET A 40 -1.57 -13.88 -4.66
C MET A 40 -0.53 -13.17 -3.79
N PHE A 41 0.45 -13.92 -3.26
CA PHE A 41 1.51 -13.34 -2.44
C PHE A 41 2.41 -12.39 -3.25
N ALA A 42 2.73 -12.74 -4.49
CA ALA A 42 3.48 -11.88 -5.41
C ALA A 42 2.71 -10.59 -5.72
N CYS A 43 1.40 -10.67 -5.99
CA CYS A 43 0.55 -9.49 -6.19
C CYS A 43 0.48 -8.60 -4.94
N MET A 44 0.41 -9.18 -3.74
CA MET A 44 0.46 -8.42 -2.48
C MET A 44 1.81 -7.68 -2.33
N LEU A 45 2.93 -8.37 -2.55
CA LEU A 45 4.24 -7.74 -2.48
C LEU A 45 4.42 -6.66 -3.54
N MET A 46 3.97 -6.93 -4.77
CA MET A 46 4.00 -5.96 -5.86
C MET A 46 3.19 -4.70 -5.53
N TYR A 47 2.01 -4.86 -4.92
CA TYR A 47 1.21 -3.72 -4.46
C TYR A 47 1.93 -2.92 -3.38
N ALA A 48 2.41 -3.58 -2.30
CA ALA A 48 3.07 -2.87 -1.19
C ALA A 48 4.38 -2.21 -1.61
N PHE A 49 5.23 -2.95 -2.32
CA PHE A 49 6.51 -2.43 -2.80
C PHE A 49 6.29 -1.39 -3.89
N GLY A 50 5.27 -1.54 -4.75
CA GLY A 50 4.87 -0.53 -5.73
C GLY A 50 4.56 0.82 -5.10
N GLN A 51 3.83 0.85 -3.97
CA GLN A 51 3.57 2.10 -3.24
C GLN A 51 4.85 2.76 -2.74
N LEU A 52 5.83 1.98 -2.26
CA LEU A 52 7.11 2.54 -1.78
C LEU A 52 8.03 2.93 -2.93
N PHE A 53 8.07 2.11 -3.99
CA PHE A 53 8.91 2.29 -5.16
C PHE A 53 8.53 3.55 -5.95
N PHE A 54 7.24 3.92 -5.95
CA PHE A 54 6.77 5.18 -6.50
C PHE A 54 7.55 6.39 -5.95
N PHE A 55 7.94 6.34 -4.68
CA PHE A 55 8.69 7.39 -4.01
C PHE A 55 10.21 7.22 -4.10
N SER A 56 10.71 6.37 -4.99
CA SER A 56 12.14 6.12 -5.16
C SER A 56 12.67 6.72 -6.46
N ASP A 57 13.95 7.07 -6.46
CA ASP A 57 14.71 7.44 -7.66
C ASP A 57 14.57 6.46 -8.82
N GLY A 58 14.39 5.17 -8.52
CA GLY A 58 14.21 4.13 -9.52
C GLY A 58 12.94 4.34 -10.35
N TYR A 59 11.88 4.87 -9.75
CA TYR A 59 10.66 5.24 -10.46
C TYR A 59 10.94 6.43 -11.37
N THR A 60 11.44 7.54 -10.83
CA THR A 60 11.63 8.80 -11.56
C THR A 60 12.65 8.71 -12.69
N LYS A 61 13.70 7.88 -12.55
CA LYS A 61 14.78 7.79 -13.54
C LYS A 61 14.53 6.73 -14.61
N ASN A 62 13.83 5.65 -14.29
CA ASN A 62 13.67 4.51 -15.20
C ASN A 62 12.22 4.26 -15.60
N VAL A 63 11.33 4.09 -14.61
CA VAL A 63 9.96 3.61 -14.87
C VAL A 63 9.08 4.72 -15.45
N SER A 64 9.14 5.93 -14.91
CA SER A 64 8.42 7.08 -15.45
C SER A 64 8.84 7.38 -16.89
N VAL A 65 10.15 7.33 -17.18
CA VAL A 65 10.70 7.54 -18.53
C VAL A 65 10.26 6.42 -19.48
N THR A 66 10.30 5.16 -19.03
CA THR A 66 9.87 4.03 -19.86
C THR A 66 8.39 4.10 -20.20
N ILE A 67 7.53 4.43 -19.22
CA ILE A 67 6.09 4.61 -19.45
C ILE A 67 5.87 5.83 -20.33
N GLY A 68 6.58 6.94 -20.09
CA GLY A 68 6.51 8.15 -20.92
C GLY A 68 6.82 7.86 -22.39
N ASN A 69 7.84 7.03 -22.65
CA ASN A 69 8.17 6.59 -24.01
C ASN A 69 7.02 5.86 -24.72
N TRP A 70 6.16 5.12 -23.99
CA TRP A 70 4.98 4.48 -24.59
C TRP A 70 3.95 5.49 -25.12
N TYR A 71 3.97 6.69 -24.56
CA TYR A 71 3.05 7.78 -24.88
C TYR A 71 3.73 8.93 -25.65
N GLY A 72 4.96 8.74 -26.13
CA GLY A 72 5.67 9.75 -26.94
C GLY A 72 6.37 10.86 -26.15
N TYR A 73 6.49 10.75 -24.82
CA TYR A 73 7.35 11.63 -24.02
C TYR A 73 8.83 11.21 -24.18
N PRO A 74 9.81 12.12 -24.37
CA PRO A 74 9.70 13.59 -24.30
C PRO A 74 9.54 14.29 -25.67
N THR A 75 9.15 13.59 -26.74
CA THR A 75 9.00 14.21 -28.06
C THR A 75 7.79 15.14 -28.13
N LYS A 76 8.04 16.45 -28.21
CA LYS A 76 7.04 17.55 -28.15
C LYS A 76 5.82 17.45 -29.10
N ALA A 77 5.87 16.59 -30.12
CA ALA A 77 4.80 16.47 -31.12
C ALA A 77 3.61 15.61 -30.64
N THR A 78 3.85 14.66 -29.72
CA THR A 78 2.85 13.77 -29.14
C THR A 78 3.19 13.56 -27.68
N ASP A 79 3.27 14.67 -26.93
CA ASP A 79 3.60 14.63 -25.52
C ASP A 79 2.33 14.43 -24.70
N HIS A 80 2.29 13.31 -23.98
CA HIS A 80 1.19 12.92 -23.09
C HIS A 80 1.74 12.51 -21.72
N GLU A 81 2.57 13.37 -21.11
CA GLU A 81 3.14 13.14 -19.77
C GLU A 81 2.09 12.85 -18.68
N GLU A 82 0.86 13.37 -18.85
CA GLU A 82 -0.26 13.14 -17.96
C GLU A 82 -0.66 11.67 -17.83
N MET A 83 -0.29 10.83 -18.81
CA MET A 83 -0.61 9.39 -18.85
C MET A 83 0.37 8.53 -18.03
N VAL A 84 1.53 9.07 -17.64
CA VAL A 84 2.56 8.33 -16.93
C VAL A 84 2.09 7.89 -15.54
N LEU A 85 1.50 8.83 -14.79
CA LEU A 85 1.07 8.61 -13.42
C LEU A 85 -0.12 7.63 -13.33
N PRO A 86 -1.21 7.78 -14.11
CA PRO A 86 -2.32 6.82 -14.12
C PRO A 86 -1.87 5.40 -14.53
N THR A 87 -0.99 5.29 -15.52
CA THR A 87 -0.49 4.00 -16.00
C THR A 87 0.30 3.26 -14.93
N PHE A 88 1.15 3.97 -14.19
CA PHE A 88 1.87 3.37 -13.06
C PHE A 88 0.91 2.83 -11.99
N PHE A 89 -0.05 3.64 -11.53
CA PHE A 89 -1.01 3.18 -10.52
C PHE A 89 -1.89 2.04 -11.04
N PHE A 90 -2.25 2.04 -12.32
CA PHE A 90 -3.00 0.94 -12.91
C PHE A 90 -2.20 -0.37 -12.88
N LEU A 91 -0.94 -0.36 -13.34
CA LEU A 91 -0.11 -1.57 -13.44
C LEU A 91 0.34 -2.10 -12.08
N PHE A 92 0.74 -1.23 -11.15
CA PHE A 92 1.32 -1.63 -9.88
C PHE A 92 0.33 -1.65 -8.72
N CYS A 93 -0.87 -1.06 -8.87
CA CYS A 93 -1.88 -1.02 -7.81
C CYS A 93 -3.16 -1.75 -8.21
N PHE A 94 -3.82 -1.30 -9.29
CA PHE A 94 -5.12 -1.83 -9.67
C PHE A 94 -5.04 -3.27 -10.20
N LEU A 95 -4.13 -3.52 -11.16
CA LEU A 95 -3.94 -4.82 -11.79
C LEU A 95 -3.58 -5.93 -10.78
N PRO A 96 -2.55 -5.78 -9.91
CA PRO A 96 -2.26 -6.77 -8.88
C PRO A 96 -3.43 -7.01 -7.93
N MET A 97 -4.17 -5.96 -7.55
CA MET A 97 -5.32 -6.10 -6.68
C MET A 97 -6.45 -6.88 -7.36
N ALA A 98 -6.76 -6.57 -8.63
CA ALA A 98 -7.77 -7.27 -9.42
C ALA A 98 -7.39 -8.74 -9.61
N VAL A 99 -6.15 -9.04 -9.99
CA VAL A 99 -5.63 -10.40 -10.14
C VAL A 99 -5.72 -11.17 -8.81
N ALA A 100 -5.31 -10.55 -7.71
CA ALA A 100 -5.36 -11.18 -6.39
C ALA A 100 -6.81 -11.53 -5.98
N ILE A 101 -7.78 -10.64 -6.25
CA ILE A 101 -9.21 -10.87 -5.97
C ILE A 101 -9.76 -12.01 -6.85
N LEU A 102 -9.48 -12.00 -8.15
CA LEU A 102 -9.95 -13.04 -9.07
C LEU A 102 -9.39 -14.42 -8.71
N VAL A 103 -8.09 -14.50 -8.40
CA VAL A 103 -7.44 -15.75 -7.98
C VAL A 103 -7.99 -16.22 -6.63
N PHE A 104 -8.25 -15.30 -5.70
CA PHE A 104 -8.84 -15.63 -4.42
C PHE A 104 -10.27 -16.18 -4.55
N GLU A 105 -11.10 -15.56 -5.38
CA GLU A 105 -12.48 -16.03 -5.62
C GLU A 105 -12.49 -17.36 -6.36
N PHE A 106 -11.58 -17.55 -7.33
CA PHE A 106 -11.35 -18.84 -7.98
C PHE A 106 -11.00 -19.94 -6.96
N LEU A 107 -10.05 -19.68 -6.06
CA LEU A 107 -9.67 -20.64 -5.01
C LEU A 107 -10.80 -20.94 -4.03
N ARG A 108 -11.67 -19.96 -3.77
CA ARG A 108 -12.85 -20.12 -2.92
C ARG A 108 -13.90 -21.00 -3.60
N TYR A 109 -14.20 -20.74 -4.86
CA TYR A 109 -15.19 -21.48 -5.64
C TYR A 109 -14.82 -22.97 -5.76
N PHE A 110 -13.57 -23.26 -6.10
CA PHE A 110 -13.11 -24.65 -6.27
C PHE A 110 -12.74 -25.35 -4.94
N SER A 111 -12.96 -24.71 -3.78
CA SER A 111 -12.60 -25.28 -2.45
C SER A 111 -11.12 -25.67 -2.31
N VAL A 112 -10.25 -25.19 -3.21
CA VAL A 112 -8.81 -25.51 -3.28
C VAL A 112 -8.04 -24.92 -2.10
N ARG A 113 -8.67 -24.05 -1.29
CA ARG A 113 -8.14 -23.57 0.01
C ARG A 113 -7.60 -24.67 0.92
N ARG A 114 -8.11 -25.90 0.83
CA ARG A 114 -7.59 -27.04 1.63
C ARG A 114 -6.20 -27.49 1.22
N ILE A 115 -5.77 -27.15 0.00
CA ILE A 115 -4.43 -27.40 -0.53
C ILE A 115 -3.60 -26.16 -0.28
N THR A 116 -3.08 -26.03 0.93
CA THR A 116 -2.16 -24.95 1.28
C THR A 116 -0.73 -25.49 1.24
N SER A 117 0.14 -24.82 0.47
CA SER A 117 1.55 -25.19 0.37
C SER A 117 2.18 -25.24 1.76
N SER A 118 3.06 -26.21 2.01
CA SER A 118 3.78 -26.36 3.27
C SER A 118 4.52 -25.06 3.68
N HIS A 119 5.03 -24.31 2.69
CA HIS A 119 5.69 -23.02 2.90
C HIS A 119 4.71 -21.91 3.29
N VAL A 120 3.58 -21.81 2.60
CA VAL A 120 2.52 -20.84 2.91
C VAL A 120 1.94 -21.13 4.30
N LEU A 121 1.77 -22.41 4.66
CA LEU A 121 1.35 -22.80 6.00
C LEU A 121 2.38 -22.43 7.07
N ARG A 122 3.68 -22.64 6.81
CA ARG A 122 4.74 -22.25 7.75
C ARG A 122 4.76 -20.73 7.96
N LEU A 123 4.69 -19.96 6.88
CA LEU A 123 4.61 -18.50 6.92
C LEU A 123 3.35 -18.04 7.67
N THR A 124 2.19 -18.59 7.33
CA THR A 124 0.92 -18.23 7.96
C THR A 124 0.91 -18.59 9.46
N ARG A 125 1.49 -19.74 9.85
CA ARG A 125 1.67 -20.08 11.27
C ARG A 125 2.52 -19.03 11.97
N PHE A 126 3.64 -18.63 11.37
CA PHE A 126 4.50 -17.60 11.94
C PHE A 126 3.78 -16.25 12.09
N LEU A 127 3.07 -15.79 11.05
CA LEU A 127 2.27 -14.56 11.09
C LEU A 127 1.13 -14.61 12.13
N ARG A 128 0.62 -15.81 12.43
CA ARG A 128 -0.41 -16.05 13.45
C ARG A 128 0.14 -16.13 14.88
N LEU A 129 1.46 -16.26 15.07
CA LEU A 129 2.04 -16.29 16.40
C LEU A 129 1.80 -14.96 17.11
N LYS A 130 1.42 -15.04 18.38
CA LYS A 130 1.37 -13.88 19.29
C LYS A 130 2.71 -13.79 20.01
N PRO A 131 3.57 -12.81 19.70
CA PRO A 131 4.86 -12.72 20.35
C PRO A 131 4.68 -12.46 21.85
N ARG A 132 5.58 -13.05 22.65
CA ARG A 132 5.68 -12.80 24.09
C ARG A 132 6.89 -11.89 24.30
N ILE A 133 6.63 -10.62 24.59
CA ILE A 133 7.68 -9.64 24.88
C ILE A 133 7.69 -9.43 26.40
N MET A 134 8.84 -9.62 27.03
CA MET A 134 9.03 -9.42 28.48
C MET A 134 7.96 -10.15 29.34
N GLY A 135 7.67 -11.41 29.01
CA GLY A 135 6.73 -12.26 29.75
C GLY A 135 5.24 -11.96 29.51
N ARG A 136 4.87 -10.85 28.86
CA ARG A 136 3.48 -10.52 28.51
C ARG A 136 3.16 -10.98 27.09
N VAL A 137 2.02 -11.66 26.92
CA VAL A 137 1.51 -12.02 25.59
C VAL A 137 0.95 -10.75 24.96
N LEU A 138 1.50 -10.36 23.81
CA LEU A 138 0.95 -9.21 23.09
C LEU A 138 -0.42 -9.57 22.53
N HIS A 139 -1.39 -8.65 22.63
CA HIS A 139 -2.74 -8.88 22.12
C HIS A 139 -2.76 -8.98 20.57
N LYS A 140 -1.74 -8.42 19.91
CA LYS A 140 -1.59 -8.33 18.46
C LYS A 140 -0.79 -9.50 17.89
N SER A 141 -1.20 -10.03 16.74
CA SER A 141 -0.46 -11.10 16.04
C SER A 141 0.81 -10.55 15.39
N CYS A 142 1.77 -11.41 15.06
CA CYS A 142 2.97 -11.02 14.34
C CYS A 142 2.66 -10.41 12.96
N GLY A 143 1.65 -10.93 12.25
CA GLY A 143 1.20 -10.37 10.97
C GLY A 143 0.58 -8.97 11.11
N GLU A 144 -0.16 -8.73 12.19
CA GLU A 144 -0.71 -7.40 12.50
C GLU A 144 0.39 -6.40 12.90
N LEU A 145 1.43 -6.86 13.60
CA LEU A 145 2.61 -6.04 13.88
C LEU A 145 3.44 -5.74 12.65
N LEU A 146 3.64 -6.73 11.77
CA LEU A 146 4.35 -6.54 10.50
C LEU A 146 3.61 -5.52 9.63
N PHE A 147 2.29 -5.62 9.56
CA PHE A 147 1.46 -4.64 8.86
C PHE A 147 1.62 -3.23 9.42
N LEU A 148 1.52 -3.08 10.75
CA LEU A 148 1.70 -1.78 11.41
C LEU A 148 3.12 -1.24 11.22
N ALA A 149 4.14 -2.08 11.37
CA ALA A 149 5.53 -1.71 11.15
C ALA A 149 5.78 -1.27 9.71
N PHE A 150 5.18 -1.95 8.73
CA PHE A 150 5.26 -1.59 7.32
C PHE A 150 4.62 -0.22 7.06
N VAL A 151 3.41 0.02 7.56
CA VAL A 151 2.72 1.30 7.31
C VAL A 151 3.38 2.46 8.06
N ILE A 152 3.74 2.29 9.33
CA ILE A 152 4.43 3.32 10.10
C ILE A 152 5.81 3.58 9.52
N GLY A 153 6.57 2.52 9.20
CA GLY A 153 7.88 2.62 8.58
C GLY A 153 7.83 3.28 7.21
N GLY A 154 6.81 2.96 6.39
CA GLY A 154 6.59 3.60 5.10
C GLY A 154 6.24 5.08 5.22
N ASN A 155 5.41 5.48 6.18
CA ASN A 155 5.13 6.89 6.45
C ASN A 155 6.42 7.65 6.82
N ILE A 156 7.26 7.08 7.71
CA ILE A 156 8.54 7.69 8.10
C ILE A 156 9.48 7.76 6.89
N TYR A 157 9.56 6.70 6.09
CA TYR A 157 10.40 6.64 4.89
C TYR A 157 10.00 7.72 3.88
N VAL A 158 8.71 7.80 3.52
CA VAL A 158 8.20 8.80 2.58
C VAL A 158 8.46 10.21 3.11
N PHE A 159 8.19 10.47 4.39
CA PHE A 159 8.43 11.78 4.98
C PHE A 159 9.92 12.16 4.92
N GLN A 160 10.81 11.27 5.35
CA GLN A 160 12.25 11.51 5.36
C GLN A 160 12.83 11.69 3.95
N TYR A 161 12.36 10.88 2.99
CA TYR A 161 12.81 10.94 1.61
C TYR A 161 12.52 12.31 0.99
N PHE A 162 11.25 12.74 0.97
CA PHE A 162 10.88 14.02 0.36
C PHE A 162 11.39 15.22 1.12
N TYR A 163 11.42 15.15 2.45
CA TYR A 163 11.99 16.23 3.25
C TYR A 163 13.46 16.47 2.90
N ARG A 164 14.25 15.39 2.76
CA ARG A 164 15.66 15.49 2.39
C ARG A 164 15.86 15.89 0.93
N ASP A 165 15.11 15.29 0.02
CA ASP A 165 15.21 15.58 -1.42
C ASP A 165 14.87 17.05 -1.71
N ALA A 166 13.91 17.62 -0.99
CA ALA A 166 13.53 19.02 -1.15
C ALA A 166 14.47 20.02 -0.45
N ILE A 167 15.07 19.67 0.71
CA ILE A 167 15.89 20.61 1.50
C ILE A 167 17.37 20.54 1.13
N ALA A 168 17.91 19.35 0.84
CA ALA A 168 19.35 19.19 0.60
C ALA A 168 19.89 20.09 -0.54
N PRO A 169 19.19 20.25 -1.69
CA PRO A 169 19.65 21.16 -2.75
C PRO A 169 19.61 22.63 -2.31
N GLN A 170 18.69 23.00 -1.42
CA GLN A 170 18.57 24.38 -0.96
C GLN A 170 19.65 24.76 0.05
N GLU A 171 20.03 23.84 0.93
CA GLU A 171 21.15 24.04 1.86
C GLU A 171 22.50 24.10 1.13
N GLU A 172 22.64 23.42 -0.02
CA GLU A 172 23.86 23.48 -0.84
C GLU A 172 24.01 24.83 -1.56
N TYR A 173 22.91 25.41 -2.03
CA TYR A 173 22.93 26.69 -2.75
C TYR A 173 22.87 27.92 -1.82
N ASN A 174 22.07 27.85 -0.75
CA ASN A 174 21.86 28.95 0.19
C ASN A 174 22.24 28.53 1.62
N SER A 175 23.00 29.38 2.33
CA SER A 175 23.39 29.13 3.72
C SER A 175 22.23 29.19 4.73
N SER A 176 21.07 29.72 4.32
CA SER A 176 19.84 29.76 5.10
C SER A 176 18.62 29.55 4.21
N VAL A 177 17.78 28.58 4.54
CA VAL A 177 16.50 28.34 3.85
C VAL A 177 15.48 29.35 4.35
N ASP A 178 14.79 30.04 3.43
CA ASP A 178 13.70 30.95 3.81
C ASP A 178 12.56 30.16 4.48
N MET A 179 11.92 30.79 5.46
CA MET A 179 10.82 30.19 6.20
C MET A 179 9.64 29.86 5.28
N THR A 180 9.51 30.49 4.10
CA THR A 180 8.36 30.27 3.21
C THR A 180 8.54 28.95 2.48
N THR A 181 9.73 28.79 1.93
CA THR A 181 10.17 27.55 1.31
C THR A 181 10.14 26.39 2.28
N TYR A 182 10.55 26.61 3.54
CA TYR A 182 10.46 25.58 4.58
C TYR A 182 9.01 25.11 4.81
N LEU A 183 8.05 26.02 4.89
CA LEU A 183 6.63 25.68 5.04
C LEU A 183 6.07 24.96 3.81
N GLN A 184 6.40 25.42 2.60
CA GLN A 184 5.97 24.77 1.36
C GLN A 184 6.52 23.35 1.26
N THR A 185 7.79 23.13 1.61
CA THR A 185 8.41 21.80 1.62
C THR A 185 7.74 20.86 2.62
N ILE A 186 7.46 21.33 3.84
CA ILE A 186 6.72 20.53 4.83
C ILE A 186 5.30 20.24 4.35
N ALA A 187 4.61 21.23 3.78
CA ALA A 187 3.26 21.08 3.24
C ALA A 187 3.21 20.02 2.12
N LEU A 188 4.16 20.07 1.17
CA LEU A 188 4.33 19.07 0.11
C LEU A 188 4.60 17.69 0.67
N THR A 189 5.51 17.58 1.64
CA THR A 189 5.84 16.30 2.30
C THR A 189 4.60 15.69 2.95
N PHE A 190 3.77 16.48 3.65
CA PHE A 190 2.50 16.01 4.20
C PHE A 190 1.51 15.57 3.12
N GLY A 191 1.53 16.20 1.94
CA GLY A 191 0.75 15.78 0.77
C GLY A 191 1.14 14.38 0.28
N TYR A 192 2.43 14.09 0.14
CA TYR A 192 2.91 12.76 -0.25
C TYR A 192 2.59 11.69 0.78
N VAL A 193 2.74 12.00 2.08
CA VAL A 193 2.34 11.10 3.17
C VAL A 193 0.82 10.86 3.17
N CYS A 194 0.02 11.88 2.84
CA CYS A 194 -1.43 11.75 2.67
C CYS A 194 -1.79 10.73 1.57
N ILE A 195 -1.16 10.85 0.40
CA ILE A 195 -1.36 9.92 -0.73
C ILE A 195 -0.95 8.50 -0.35
N TYR A 196 0.20 8.33 0.32
CA TYR A 196 0.64 7.02 0.81
C TYR A 196 -0.41 6.39 1.74
N ASN A 197 -0.92 7.13 2.72
CA ASN A 197 -1.98 6.64 3.62
C ASN A 197 -3.30 6.34 2.86
N MET A 198 -3.62 7.12 1.84
CA MET A 198 -4.79 6.91 0.98
C MET A 198 -4.72 5.59 0.20
N ALA A 199 -3.53 5.16 -0.23
CA ALA A 199 -3.38 3.86 -0.89
C ALA A 199 -3.82 2.71 0.04
N PHE A 200 -3.42 2.73 1.32
CA PHE A 200 -3.74 1.65 2.26
C PHE A 200 -5.18 1.69 2.81
N LEU A 201 -5.93 2.77 2.60
CA LEU A 201 -7.34 2.87 3.00
C LEU A 201 -8.21 1.81 2.29
N PHE A 202 -7.87 1.40 1.07
CA PHE A 202 -8.61 0.40 0.31
C PHE A 202 -8.43 -1.03 0.83
N LEU A 203 -7.32 -1.34 1.52
CA LEU A 203 -7.01 -2.70 1.94
C LEU A 203 -8.01 -3.26 2.99
N PRO A 204 -8.42 -2.54 4.04
CA PRO A 204 -9.38 -3.05 5.01
C PRO A 204 -10.84 -2.74 4.65
N ALA A 205 -11.10 -2.09 3.51
CA ALA A 205 -12.45 -1.73 3.07
C ALA A 205 -13.28 -2.96 2.63
N THR A 206 -12.64 -4.04 2.17
CA THR A 206 -13.33 -5.26 1.71
C THR A 206 -13.22 -6.38 2.75
N ARG A 207 -14.36 -6.96 3.15
CA ARG A 207 -14.45 -7.99 4.21
C ARG A 207 -13.61 -9.25 3.95
N ASN A 208 -13.28 -9.53 2.70
CA ASN A 208 -12.49 -10.69 2.27
C ASN A 208 -11.17 -10.29 1.58
N CYS A 209 -10.59 -9.15 1.95
CA CYS A 209 -9.30 -8.75 1.41
C CYS A 209 -8.23 -9.83 1.65
N VAL A 210 -7.50 -10.17 0.59
CA VAL A 210 -6.41 -11.16 0.59
C VAL A 210 -5.40 -10.86 1.71
N TRP A 211 -5.11 -9.58 1.96
CA TRP A 211 -4.22 -9.12 3.02
C TRP A 211 -4.66 -9.52 4.42
N MET A 212 -5.95 -9.39 4.75
CA MET A 212 -6.46 -9.72 6.07
C MET A 212 -6.41 -11.23 6.34
N GLU A 213 -6.64 -12.06 5.31
CA GLU A 213 -6.55 -13.51 5.40
C GLU A 213 -5.11 -13.98 5.63
N PHE A 214 -4.15 -13.43 4.87
CA PHE A 214 -2.72 -13.81 4.96
C PHE A 214 -2.06 -13.32 6.26
N LEU A 215 -2.32 -12.08 6.67
CA LEU A 215 -1.74 -11.49 7.89
C LEU A 215 -2.52 -11.88 9.16
N ASN A 216 -3.61 -12.64 9.01
CA ASN A 216 -4.51 -13.05 10.09
C ASN A 216 -5.01 -11.85 10.92
N ILE A 217 -5.40 -10.78 10.23
CA ILE A 217 -6.00 -9.60 10.84
C ILE A 217 -7.51 -9.84 10.88
N SER A 218 -8.11 -9.76 12.07
CA SER A 218 -9.57 -9.88 12.18
C SER A 218 -10.27 -8.73 11.47
N TYR A 219 -11.45 -8.97 10.90
CA TYR A 219 -12.25 -7.91 10.28
C TYR A 219 -12.51 -6.73 11.23
N ALA A 220 -12.76 -7.01 12.52
CA ALA A 220 -12.93 -5.97 13.54
C ALA A 220 -11.70 -5.08 13.71
N ASN A 221 -10.49 -5.68 13.71
CA ASN A 221 -9.24 -4.90 13.73
C ASN A 221 -9.02 -4.19 12.40
N GLY A 222 -9.37 -4.80 11.26
CA GLY A 222 -9.32 -4.18 9.93
C GLY A 222 -10.13 -2.89 9.85
N VAL A 223 -11.39 -2.89 10.30
CA VAL A 223 -12.24 -1.68 10.36
C VAL A 223 -11.62 -0.63 11.29
N ARG A 224 -11.06 -1.04 12.43
CA ARG A 224 -10.36 -0.12 13.35
C ARG A 224 -9.16 0.53 12.65
N TYR A 225 -8.39 -0.23 11.87
CA TYR A 225 -7.26 0.29 11.10
C TYR A 225 -7.70 1.21 9.97
N HIS A 226 -8.75 0.86 9.23
CA HIS A 226 -9.32 1.75 8.20
C HIS A 226 -9.71 3.12 8.78
N ARG A 227 -10.35 3.15 9.95
CA ARG A 227 -10.67 4.41 10.64
C ARG A 227 -9.41 5.17 11.07
N TRP A 228 -8.40 4.46 11.58
CA TRP A 228 -7.14 5.07 11.99
C TRP A 228 -6.40 5.68 10.79
N PHE A 229 -6.30 4.95 9.67
CA PHE A 229 -5.73 5.48 8.42
C PHE A 229 -6.53 6.64 7.87
N GLY A 230 -7.87 6.56 7.85
CA GLY A 230 -8.70 7.69 7.44
C GLY A 230 -8.47 8.93 8.28
N THR A 231 -8.30 8.77 9.59
CA THR A 231 -7.96 9.89 10.49
C THR A 231 -6.58 10.47 10.16
N LEU A 232 -5.58 9.60 9.96
CA LEU A 232 -4.22 10.04 9.58
C LEU A 232 -4.22 10.78 8.23
N THR A 233 -4.90 10.25 7.22
CA THR A 233 -5.03 10.89 5.89
C THR A 233 -5.66 12.27 6.01
N ILE A 234 -6.76 12.41 6.76
CA ILE A 234 -7.41 13.71 6.98
C ILE A 234 -6.45 14.68 7.70
N LEU A 235 -5.75 14.23 8.75
CA LEU A 235 -4.79 15.07 9.45
C LEU A 235 -3.65 15.54 8.54
N THR A 236 -3.07 14.64 7.75
CA THR A 236 -2.01 14.98 6.80
C THR A 236 -2.50 15.89 5.68
N ALA A 237 -3.74 15.71 5.20
CA ALA A 237 -4.36 16.61 4.23
C ALA A 237 -4.58 18.01 4.81
N LEU A 238 -5.05 18.10 6.06
CA LEU A 238 -5.20 19.38 6.75
C LEU A 238 -3.86 20.09 6.93
N LEU A 239 -2.80 19.37 7.32
CA LEU A 239 -1.46 19.95 7.46
C LEU A 239 -0.89 20.39 6.10
N HIS A 240 -1.11 19.61 5.04
CA HIS A 240 -0.76 19.97 3.67
C HIS A 240 -1.46 21.28 3.25
N CYS A 241 -2.78 21.37 3.38
CA CYS A 241 -3.52 22.58 3.04
C CYS A 241 -3.11 23.76 3.92
N THR A 242 -3.06 23.58 5.24
CA THR A 242 -2.75 24.67 6.19
C THR A 242 -1.34 25.24 5.94
N GLY A 243 -0.36 24.39 5.62
CA GLY A 243 1.00 24.84 5.30
C GLY A 243 1.04 25.75 4.07
N PHE A 244 0.32 25.39 3.00
CA PHE A 244 0.22 26.22 1.79
C PHE A 244 -0.56 27.52 2.01
N TYR A 245 -1.70 27.45 2.72
CA TYR A 245 -2.44 28.67 3.07
C TYR A 245 -1.59 29.62 3.91
N TRP A 246 -0.77 29.10 4.83
CA TRP A 246 0.13 29.93 5.63
C TRP A 246 1.27 30.54 4.81
N SER A 247 1.84 29.80 3.85
CA SER A 247 2.85 30.38 2.94
C SER A 247 2.25 31.51 2.11
N TRP A 248 1.07 31.31 1.53
CA TRP A 248 0.42 32.33 0.70
C TRP A 248 -0.02 33.57 1.49
N ILE A 249 -0.43 33.41 2.75
CA ILE A 249 -0.73 34.56 3.62
C ILE A 249 0.53 35.40 3.88
N ARG A 250 1.69 34.75 4.03
CA ARG A 250 2.98 35.43 4.22
C ARG A 250 3.48 36.14 2.98
N GLU A 251 3.27 35.54 1.81
CA GLU A 251 3.64 36.12 0.51
C GLU A 251 2.63 37.20 0.07
N GLY A 252 1.45 37.25 0.69
CA GLY A 252 0.37 38.16 0.32
C GLY A 252 -0.44 37.71 -0.90
N THR A 253 -0.19 36.50 -1.41
CA THR A 253 -0.78 35.96 -2.65
C THR A 253 -2.00 35.05 -2.42
N TRP A 254 -2.47 34.89 -1.18
CA TRP A 254 -3.54 33.94 -0.84
C TRP A 254 -4.82 34.08 -1.67
N VAL A 255 -5.20 35.30 -2.07
CA VAL A 255 -6.39 35.52 -2.92
C VAL A 255 -6.17 34.99 -4.33
N GLU A 256 -4.96 35.15 -4.85
CA GLU A 256 -4.60 34.75 -6.21
C GLU A 256 -4.42 33.24 -6.33
N ASP A 257 -3.86 32.62 -5.29
CA ASP A 257 -3.52 31.20 -5.25
C ASP A 257 -4.65 30.32 -4.69
N ALA A 258 -5.57 30.84 -3.88
CA ALA A 258 -6.67 30.05 -3.32
C ALA A 258 -7.97 30.11 -4.14
N LEU A 259 -8.16 31.16 -4.95
CA LEU A 259 -9.39 31.36 -5.71
C LEU A 259 -9.12 31.22 -7.22
N PRO A 260 -9.90 30.39 -7.94
CA PRO A 260 -9.92 30.43 -9.39
C PRO A 260 -10.17 31.86 -9.87
N CYS A 261 -9.55 32.22 -10.98
CA CYS A 261 -9.70 33.55 -11.56
C CYS A 261 -11.12 33.76 -12.12
N PHE A 262 -12.07 34.19 -11.29
CA PHE A 262 -13.49 34.28 -11.63
C PHE A 262 -13.90 35.54 -12.40
N ARG A 263 -13.09 36.61 -12.39
CA ARG A 263 -13.56 37.94 -12.86
C ARG A 263 -12.74 38.60 -13.97
N ASN A 264 -11.41 38.49 -13.96
CA ASN A 264 -10.54 39.32 -14.83
C ASN A 264 -9.41 38.55 -15.56
N CYS A 265 -9.40 37.22 -15.58
CA CYS A 265 -8.38 36.47 -16.33
C CYS A 265 -9.00 35.83 -17.57
N LYS A 266 -8.30 35.92 -18.71
CA LYS A 266 -8.67 35.15 -19.89
C LYS A 266 -8.34 33.68 -19.65
N VAL A 267 -9.36 32.83 -19.67
CA VAL A 267 -9.23 31.39 -19.38
C VAL A 267 -8.29 30.66 -20.34
N GLY A 268 -8.05 31.18 -21.55
CA GLY A 268 -7.17 30.56 -22.55
C GLY A 268 -5.70 30.99 -22.53
N GLU A 269 -5.29 31.90 -21.64
CA GLU A 269 -3.89 32.33 -21.49
C GLU A 269 -3.46 32.10 -20.03
N ASP A 270 -3.58 33.13 -19.17
CA ASP A 270 -3.21 33.05 -17.75
C ASP A 270 -4.13 32.12 -16.94
N GLY A 271 -5.38 31.98 -17.38
CA GLY A 271 -6.35 31.10 -16.72
C GLY A 271 -6.06 29.63 -16.97
N GLU A 272 -5.62 29.22 -18.15
CA GLU A 272 -5.36 27.81 -18.48
C GLU A 272 -4.25 27.26 -17.58
N TYR A 273 -3.20 28.05 -17.36
CA TYR A 273 -2.16 27.75 -16.38
C TYR A 273 -2.75 27.61 -14.98
N ARG A 274 -3.48 28.62 -14.46
CA ARG A 274 -4.09 28.57 -13.13
C ARG A 274 -5.06 27.39 -12.92
N TRP A 275 -5.81 27.01 -13.95
CA TRP A 275 -6.70 25.84 -13.94
C TRP A 275 -5.93 24.51 -13.95
N LYS A 276 -4.87 24.40 -14.75
CA LYS A 276 -4.01 23.21 -14.79
C LYS A 276 -3.22 23.03 -13.49
N THR A 277 -2.65 24.11 -12.93
CA THR A 277 -1.89 24.07 -11.67
C THR A 277 -2.76 23.73 -10.45
N HIS A 278 -4.05 24.08 -10.46
CA HIS A 278 -5.00 23.61 -9.43
C HIS A 278 -5.32 22.11 -9.51
N SER A 279 -5.13 21.48 -10.68
CA SER A 279 -5.39 20.06 -10.93
C SER A 279 -4.15 19.17 -10.97
N GLU A 280 -2.95 19.74 -11.05
CA GLU A 280 -1.68 19.02 -11.11
C GLU A 280 -0.88 19.21 -9.80
N PRO A 281 -0.58 18.13 -9.05
CA PRO A 281 0.23 18.22 -7.83
C PRO A 281 1.73 18.48 -8.04
N LEU A 282 2.21 18.81 -9.26
CA LEU A 282 3.61 18.62 -9.64
C LEU A 282 4.35 19.80 -10.29
N ARG A 283 3.86 21.05 -10.22
CA ARG A 283 4.66 22.21 -10.65
C ARG A 283 4.68 23.35 -9.63
N CYS A 284 5.39 23.13 -8.53
CA CYS A 284 6.31 24.16 -8.07
C CYS A 284 7.68 23.82 -8.68
N CYS A 285 7.94 24.29 -9.90
CA CYS A 285 9.26 24.25 -10.54
C CYS A 285 10.26 24.94 -9.59
N ALA A 286 11.45 24.39 -9.32
CA ALA A 286 12.54 24.39 -10.29
C ALA A 286 12.61 25.73 -11.05
N SER A 287 12.78 26.81 -10.29
CA SER A 287 13.48 28.02 -10.71
C SER A 287 14.77 28.11 -9.89
#